data_AF-I1C0J2-F1
#
_entry.id   AF-I1C0J2-F1
#
_cell.length_a   1.000
_cell.length_b   1.000
_cell.length_c   1.000
_cell.angle_alpha   90.00
_cell.angle_beta   90.00
_cell.angle_gamma   90.00
#
_symmetry.space_group_name_H-M   'P 1'
#
loop_
_entity.id
_entity.type
_entity.pdbx_description
1 polymer ?
#
loop_
_entity_poly.entity_id
_entity_poly.type
_entity_poly.pdbx_seq_one_letter_code
_entity_poly.pdbx_strand_id
1 'polypeptide(L)'
;MVKRLRPSRWISGTMILWGICSLCQAFTHNAAGLIACRFFLGAFETGVGPSTPLFLSFWYQRNELATRVAIYFGSSTVAGAFAGAVAYGVLKDLDGVHGVAGWRWLFIVEAIPTIVLGFFSFIVLPDLPENAGRWLTEDEKQVAIQRTRNSGNTDNNPFDKKQFLAALIDYKVWLAGKSK
;
A
#
# COMPACT_ATOMS: atom_id res chain seq x y z
N MET A 1 10.65 -7.51 -9.81
CA MET A 1 10.11 -8.09 -8.55
C MET A 1 8.58 -8.12 -8.51
N VAL A 2 7.89 -7.07 -8.97
CA VAL A 2 6.41 -6.94 -9.00
C VAL A 2 5.68 -7.89 -9.98
N LYS A 3 6.33 -8.35 -11.07
CA LYS A 3 5.70 -9.35 -11.98
C LYS A 3 5.65 -10.78 -11.40
N ARG A 4 6.41 -11.10 -10.34
CA ARG A 4 6.49 -12.47 -9.76
C ARG A 4 5.73 -12.61 -8.45
N LEU A 5 5.56 -11.51 -7.71
CA LEU A 5 4.71 -11.44 -6.54
C LEU A 5 3.34 -10.94 -6.98
N ARG A 6 2.34 -11.82 -6.97
CA ARG A 6 0.92 -11.49 -7.02
C ARG A 6 0.65 -10.16 -6.29
N PRO A 7 0.47 -9.03 -7.00
CA PRO A 7 0.41 -7.69 -6.43
C PRO A 7 -0.72 -7.52 -5.43
N SER A 8 -1.85 -8.22 -5.59
CA SER A 8 -2.94 -8.25 -4.61
C SER A 8 -2.46 -8.81 -3.26
N ARG A 9 -1.67 -9.90 -3.29
CA ARG A 9 -1.07 -10.50 -2.09
C ARG A 9 0.04 -9.64 -1.51
N TRP A 10 0.77 -8.91 -2.35
CA TRP A 10 1.78 -7.96 -1.88
C TRP A 10 1.12 -6.81 -1.12
N ILE A 11 0.11 -6.14 -1.71
CA ILE A 11 -0.60 -5.02 -1.08
C ILE A 11 -1.28 -5.47 0.22
N SER A 12 -2.02 -6.59 0.19
CA SER A 12 -2.71 -7.13 1.38
C SER A 12 -1.70 -7.57 2.45
N GLY A 13 -0.59 -8.20 2.05
CA GLY A 13 0.47 -8.62 2.96
C GLY A 13 1.17 -7.45 3.62
N THR A 14 1.47 -6.39 2.87
CA THR A 14 2.06 -5.15 3.41
C THR A 14 1.10 -4.45 4.36
N MET A 15 -0.21 -4.45 4.09
CA MET A 15 -1.23 -3.86 4.97
C MET A 15 -1.36 -4.61 6.31
N ILE A 16 -1.31 -5.95 6.27
CA ILE A 16 -1.30 -6.79 7.48
C ILE A 16 -0.01 -6.58 8.27
N LEU A 17 1.16 -6.60 7.61
CA LEU A 17 2.45 -6.38 8.25
C LEU A 17 2.55 -4.99 8.90
N TRP A 18 2.03 -3.97 8.22
CA TRP A 18 1.95 -2.62 8.77
C TRP A 18 1.11 -2.60 10.05
N GLY A 19 -0.09 -3.20 10.03
CA GLY A 19 -0.94 -3.30 11.22
C GLY A 19 -0.30 -4.08 12.37
N ILE A 20 0.39 -5.20 12.08
CA ILE A 20 1.12 -5.98 13.10
C ILE A 20 2.24 -5.14 13.73
N CYS A 21 3.02 -4.42 12.92
CA CYS A 21 4.07 -3.53 13.44
C CYS A 21 3.50 -2.43 14.32
N SER A 22 2.37 -1.82 13.93
CA SER A 22 1.66 -0.81 14.73
C SER A 22 1.15 -1.36 16.07
N LEU A 23 0.62 -2.60 16.09
CA LEU A 23 0.25 -3.28 17.35
C LEU A 23 1.48 -3.54 18.22
N CYS A 24 2.55 -4.09 17.65
CA CYS A 24 3.80 -4.32 18.38
C CYS A 24 4.36 -3.03 18.99
N GLN A 25 4.20 -1.88 18.30
CA GLN A 25 4.61 -0.59 18.80
C GLN A 25 3.78 -0.13 20.02
N ALA A 26 2.48 -0.45 20.05
CA ALA A 26 1.62 -0.16 21.19
C ALA A 26 1.97 -0.98 22.44
N PHE A 27 2.34 -2.26 22.27
CA PHE A 27 2.68 -3.17 23.39
C PHE A 27 4.15 -3.10 23.84
N THR A 28 5.03 -2.45 23.06
CA THR A 28 6.45 -2.39 23.40
C THR A 28 6.73 -1.42 24.53
N HIS A 29 7.35 -1.89 25.62
CA HIS A 29 7.79 -1.09 26.76
C HIS A 29 9.27 -0.65 26.70
N ASN A 30 10.02 -1.10 25.69
CA ASN A 30 11.46 -0.84 25.54
C ASN A 30 11.73 0.12 24.38
N ALA A 31 12.58 1.13 24.58
CA ALA A 31 12.96 2.10 23.56
C ALA A 31 13.58 1.44 22.31
N ALA A 32 14.41 0.41 22.50
CA ALA A 32 15.00 -0.33 21.39
C ALA A 32 13.95 -1.05 20.52
N GLY A 33 12.91 -1.61 21.16
CA GLY A 33 11.82 -2.28 20.45
C GLY A 33 10.98 -1.28 19.64
N LEU A 34 10.79 -0.06 20.15
CA LEU A 34 10.04 0.98 19.46
C LEU A 34 10.78 1.47 18.20
N ILE A 35 12.11 1.60 18.29
CA ILE A 35 12.96 1.93 17.13
C ILE A 35 12.94 0.80 16.10
N ALA A 36 13.04 -0.46 16.53
CA ALA A 36 12.95 -1.60 15.62
C ALA A 36 11.59 -1.65 14.90
N CYS A 37 10.48 -1.48 15.61
CA CYS A 37 9.15 -1.43 15.00
C CYS A 37 9.04 -0.31 13.96
N ARG A 38 9.58 0.88 14.26
CA ARG A 38 9.63 1.99 13.29
C ARG A 38 10.47 1.69 12.06
N PHE A 39 11.60 1.01 12.22
CA PHE A 39 12.43 0.61 11.09
C PHE A 39 11.67 -0.32 10.14
N PHE A 40 11.00 -1.34 10.68
CA PHE A 40 10.20 -2.27 9.87
C PHE A 40 9.01 -1.56 9.22
N LEU A 41 8.33 -0.68 9.95
CA LEU A 41 7.19 0.07 9.42
C LEU A 41 7.59 0.94 8.21
N GLY A 42 8.72 1.66 8.29
CA GLY A 42 9.26 2.41 7.16
C GLY A 42 9.71 1.53 5.99
N ALA A 43 10.30 0.37 6.26
CA ALA A 43 10.66 -0.60 5.23
C ALA A 43 9.43 -1.11 4.46
N PHE A 44 8.29 -1.27 5.13
CA PHE A 44 7.03 -1.67 4.49
C PHE A 44 6.37 -0.53 3.72
N GLU A 45 6.36 0.69 4.27
CA GLU A 45 5.74 1.87 3.64
C GLU A 45 6.38 2.24 2.30
N THR A 46 7.72 2.18 2.23
CA THR A 46 8.46 2.48 0.99
C THR A 46 8.11 1.55 -0.18
N GLY A 47 7.58 0.35 0.10
CA GLY A 47 7.11 -0.58 -0.92
C GLY A 47 5.71 -0.24 -1.48
N VAL A 48 4.84 0.41 -0.69
CA VAL A 48 3.44 0.67 -1.06
C VAL A 48 3.32 1.79 -2.08
N GLY A 49 4.09 2.86 -1.89
CA GLY A 49 4.11 4.04 -2.77
C GLY A 49 4.31 3.70 -4.25
N PRO A 50 5.36 2.96 -4.65
CA PRO A 50 5.57 2.57 -6.05
C PRO A 50 4.71 1.38 -6.49
N SER A 51 4.32 0.46 -5.58
CA SER A 51 3.59 -0.75 -5.96
C SER A 51 2.12 -0.47 -6.33
N THR A 52 1.47 0.48 -5.67
CA THR A 52 0.06 0.82 -5.91
C THR A 52 -0.19 1.39 -7.32
N PRO A 53 0.49 2.45 -7.79
CA PRO A 53 0.29 2.96 -9.15
C PRO A 53 0.74 1.97 -10.23
N LEU A 54 1.77 1.14 -9.96
CA LEU A 54 2.14 0.04 -10.85
C LEU A 54 1.03 -1.01 -10.97
N PHE A 55 0.35 -1.35 -9.86
CA PHE A 55 -0.79 -2.26 -9.88
C PHE A 55 -1.96 -1.69 -10.69
N LEU A 56 -2.28 -0.40 -10.49
CA LEU A 56 -3.30 0.30 -11.28
C LEU A 56 -2.94 0.34 -12.77
N SER A 57 -1.64 0.41 -13.12
CA SER A 57 -1.16 0.42 -14.51
C SER A 57 -1.41 -0.91 -15.26
N PHE A 58 -1.65 -2.01 -14.55
CA PHE A 58 -1.99 -3.30 -15.17
C PHE A 58 -3.49 -3.46 -15.45
N TRP A 59 -4.34 -2.72 -14.73
CA TRP A 59 -5.81 -2.80 -14.84
C TRP A 59 -6.43 -1.65 -15.64
N TYR A 60 -5.75 -0.50 -15.76
CA TYR A 60 -6.31 0.72 -16.35
C TYR A 60 -5.45 1.31 -17.46
N GLN A 61 -6.10 1.93 -18.46
CA GLN A 61 -5.42 2.63 -19.55
C GLN A 61 -4.79 3.94 -19.07
N ARG A 62 -3.76 4.43 -19.80
CA ARG A 62 -3.01 5.66 -19.46
C ARG A 62 -3.90 6.89 -19.24
N ASN A 63 -5.00 7.01 -20.00
CA ASN A 63 -5.91 8.15 -19.90
C ASN A 63 -6.77 8.13 -18.62
N GLU A 64 -7.06 6.95 -18.06
CA GLU A 64 -7.86 6.82 -16.82
C GLU A 64 -6.98 6.71 -15.57
N LEU A 65 -5.71 6.34 -15.75
CA LEU A 65 -4.80 6.07 -14.65
C LEU A 65 -4.56 7.30 -13.78
N ALA A 66 -4.38 8.48 -14.39
CA ALA A 66 -4.11 9.72 -13.67
C ALA A 66 -5.24 10.05 -12.68
N THR A 67 -6.50 9.96 -13.12
CA THR A 67 -7.67 10.23 -12.27
C THR A 67 -7.77 9.22 -11.12
N ARG A 68 -7.51 7.93 -11.37
CA ARG A 68 -7.58 6.89 -10.32
C ARG A 68 -6.48 7.03 -9.28
N VAL A 69 -5.26 7.37 -9.73
CA VAL A 69 -4.14 7.68 -8.83
C VAL A 69 -4.43 8.95 -8.02
N ALA A 70 -5.06 9.97 -8.62
CA ALA A 70 -5.48 11.17 -7.90
C ALA A 70 -6.52 10.87 -6.81
N ILE A 71 -7.50 9.99 -7.07
CA ILE A 71 -8.47 9.55 -6.06
C ILE A 71 -7.76 8.81 -4.91
N TYR A 72 -6.78 7.95 -5.20
CA TYR A 72 -5.99 7.27 -4.17
C TYR A 72 -5.26 8.27 -3.26
N PHE A 73 -4.52 9.22 -3.84
CA PHE A 73 -3.83 10.25 -3.04
C PHE A 73 -4.82 11.18 -2.32
N GLY A 74 -5.96 11.50 -2.94
CA GLY A 74 -7.03 12.28 -2.29
C GLY A 74 -7.60 11.57 -1.07
N SER A 75 -7.80 10.25 -1.13
CA SER A 75 -8.26 9.45 0.01
C SER A 75 -7.27 9.47 1.17
N SER A 76 -5.96 9.49 0.88
CA SER A 76 -4.91 9.61 1.92
C SER A 76 -5.01 10.94 2.67
N THR A 77 -5.29 12.05 1.96
CA THR A 77 -5.47 13.37 2.60
C THR A 77 -6.71 13.39 3.49
N VAL A 78 -7.82 12.82 3.01
CA VAL A 78 -9.07 12.72 3.77
C VAL A 78 -8.87 11.86 5.02
N ALA A 79 -8.22 10.70 4.90
CA ALA A 79 -7.88 9.85 6.03
C ALA A 79 -7.03 10.59 7.07
N GLY A 80 -6.04 11.38 6.63
CA GLY A 80 -5.23 12.22 7.53
C GLY A 80 -6.05 13.25 8.31
N ALA A 81 -7.08 13.86 7.69
CA ALA A 81 -7.98 14.78 8.37
C ALA A 81 -8.80 14.09 9.47
N PHE A 82 -9.28 12.86 9.21
CA PHE A 82 -10.00 12.06 10.20
C PHE A 82 -9.09 11.52 11.30
N ALA A 83 -7.84 11.18 11.00
CA ALA A 83 -6.88 10.67 11.97
C ALA A 83 -6.68 11.65 13.15
N GLY A 84 -6.65 12.96 12.88
CA GLY A 84 -6.57 13.98 13.92
C GLY A 84 -7.80 14.05 14.82
N ALA A 85 -9.00 13.90 14.25
CA ALA A 85 -10.25 13.86 15.02
C ALA A 85 -10.35 12.60 15.89
N VAL A 86 -9.94 11.45 15.35
CA VAL A 86 -9.86 10.19 16.10
C VAL A 86 -8.82 10.30 17.22
N ALA A 87 -7.66 10.88 16.95
CA ALA A 87 -6.61 11.11 17.95
C ALA A 87 -7.12 11.96 19.12
N TYR A 88 -7.87 13.03 18.83
CA TYR A 88 -8.48 13.87 19.86
C TYR A 88 -9.47 13.09 20.74
N GLY A 89 -10.35 12.28 20.13
CA GLY A 89 -11.28 11.44 20.88
C GLY A 89 -10.59 10.41 21.77
N VAL A 90 -9.56 9.73 21.24
CA VAL A 90 -8.80 8.73 22.00
C VAL A 90 -8.00 9.36 23.14
N LEU A 91 -7.34 10.49 22.91
CA LEU A 91 -6.58 11.18 23.97
C LEU A 91 -7.47 11.77 25.06
N LYS A 92 -8.72 12.14 24.72
CA LYS A 92 -9.67 12.70 25.69
C LYS A 92 -10.25 11.64 26.62
N ASP A 93 -10.66 10.50 26.08
CA ASP A 93 -11.45 9.50 26.81
C ASP A 93 -10.65 8.25 27.23
N LEU A 94 -9.49 7.97 26.59
CA LEU A 94 -8.69 6.76 26.84
C LEU A 94 -7.30 7.04 27.45
N ASP A 95 -6.94 8.30 27.73
CA ASP A 95 -5.66 8.58 28.38
C ASP A 95 -5.67 8.11 29.85
N GLY A 96 -4.74 7.21 30.19
CA GLY A 96 -4.64 6.61 31.53
C GLY A 96 -5.61 5.45 31.78
N VAL A 97 -6.51 5.12 30.84
CA VAL A 97 -7.39 3.95 30.94
C VAL A 97 -6.55 2.68 30.93
N HIS A 98 -6.73 1.83 31.94
CA HIS A 98 -5.91 0.62 32.21
C HIS A 98 -4.40 0.89 32.43
N GLY A 99 -4.00 2.12 32.79
CA GLY A 99 -2.60 2.48 33.01
C GLY A 99 -1.77 2.57 31.71
N VAL A 100 -2.44 2.67 30.56
CA VAL A 100 -1.81 2.78 29.24
C VAL A 100 -1.96 4.22 28.72
N ALA A 101 -0.87 4.79 28.19
CA ALA A 101 -0.88 6.13 27.62
C ALA A 101 -1.76 6.21 26.36
N GLY A 102 -2.51 7.29 26.18
CA GLY A 102 -3.48 7.43 25.07
C GLY A 102 -2.89 7.24 23.67
N TRP A 103 -1.61 7.56 23.45
CA TRP A 103 -0.94 7.33 22.17
C TRP A 103 -0.82 5.84 21.80
N ARG A 104 -0.73 4.94 22.79
CA ARG A 104 -0.71 3.49 22.55
C ARG A 104 -2.10 2.97 22.18
N TRP A 105 -3.13 3.52 22.82
CA TRP A 105 -4.51 3.23 22.46
C TRP A 105 -4.83 3.64 21.02
N LEU A 106 -4.30 4.77 20.55
CA LEU A 106 -4.45 5.21 19.17
C LEU A 106 -3.91 4.17 18.17
N PHE A 107 -2.69 3.68 18.40
CA PHE A 107 -2.11 2.62 17.54
C PHE A 107 -2.93 1.33 17.56
N ILE A 108 -3.51 0.95 18.70
CA ILE A 108 -4.34 -0.27 18.82
C ILE A 108 -5.65 -0.10 18.03
N VAL A 109 -6.34 1.01 18.25
CA VAL A 109 -7.64 1.31 17.62
C VAL A 109 -7.52 1.43 16.10
N GLU A 110 -6.40 1.94 15.60
CA GLU A 110 -6.14 2.04 14.17
C GLU A 110 -5.65 0.71 13.55
N ALA A 111 -4.80 -0.03 14.26
CA ALA A 111 -4.18 -1.24 13.70
C ALA A 111 -5.14 -2.43 13.60
N ILE A 112 -6.03 -2.63 14.58
CA ILE A 112 -7.00 -3.75 14.56
C ILE A 112 -7.88 -3.73 13.30
N PRO A 113 -8.63 -2.65 12.99
CA PRO A 113 -9.45 -2.60 11.79
C PRO A 113 -8.60 -2.70 10.52
N THR A 114 -7.38 -2.16 10.52
CA THR A 114 -6.46 -2.27 9.37
C THR A 114 -6.06 -3.71 9.08
N ILE A 115 -5.74 -4.50 10.10
CA ILE A 115 -5.42 -5.93 9.94
C ILE A 115 -6.64 -6.70 9.43
N VAL A 116 -7.81 -6.44 10.01
CA VAL A 116 -9.07 -7.08 9.59
C VAL A 116 -9.37 -6.75 8.13
N LEU A 117 -9.27 -5.48 7.74
CA LEU A 117 -9.41 -5.04 6.36
C LEU A 117 -8.34 -5.65 5.45
N GLY A 118 -7.14 -5.93 5.95
CA GLY A 118 -6.08 -6.65 5.23
C GLY A 118 -6.41 -8.11 4.94
N PHE A 119 -7.05 -8.79 5.88
CA PHE A 119 -7.57 -10.14 5.64
C PHE A 119 -8.76 -10.11 4.68
N PHE A 120 -9.66 -9.14 4.81
CA PHE A 120 -10.76 -8.95 3.87
C PHE A 120 -10.24 -8.62 2.47
N SER A 121 -9.23 -7.77 2.33
CA SER A 121 -8.63 -7.42 1.03
C SER A 121 -7.98 -8.64 0.39
N PHE A 122 -7.43 -9.59 1.17
CA PHE A 122 -6.90 -10.83 0.63
C PHE A 122 -7.99 -11.72 -0.01
N ILE A 123 -9.23 -11.66 0.49
CA ILE A 123 -10.37 -12.40 -0.05
C ILE A 123 -11.07 -11.63 -1.18
N VAL A 124 -11.13 -10.29 -1.06
CA VAL A 124 -11.92 -9.39 -1.92
C VAL A 124 -11.11 -8.76 -3.06
N LEU A 125 -9.77 -8.71 -3.02
CA LEU A 125 -9.00 -8.27 -4.20
C LEU A 125 -8.71 -9.47 -5.12
N PRO A 126 -9.27 -9.51 -6.34
CA PRO A 126 -8.81 -10.46 -7.33
C PRO A 126 -7.33 -10.21 -7.66
N ASP A 127 -6.55 -11.28 -7.76
CA ASP A 127 -5.23 -11.25 -8.37
C ASP A 127 -5.34 -10.79 -9.85
N LEU A 128 -4.20 -10.43 -10.48
CA LEU A 128 -4.06 -9.93 -11.88
C LEU A 128 -5.19 -10.39 -12.84
N PRO A 129 -5.52 -9.63 -13.90
CA PRO A 129 -6.53 -10.03 -14.88
C PRO A 129 -6.30 -11.45 -15.45
N GLU A 130 -5.05 -11.94 -15.49
CA GLU A 130 -4.70 -13.32 -15.88
C GLU A 130 -5.21 -14.41 -14.92
N ASN A 131 -5.37 -14.11 -13.63
CA ASN A 131 -5.83 -15.01 -12.55
C ASN A 131 -7.23 -14.66 -12.01
N ALA A 132 -7.93 -13.69 -12.62
CA ALA A 132 -9.26 -13.22 -12.19
C ALA A 132 -10.41 -14.19 -12.52
N GLY A 133 -10.18 -15.51 -12.41
CA GLY A 133 -11.18 -16.54 -12.71
C GLY A 133 -12.38 -16.59 -11.75
N ARG A 134 -12.42 -15.74 -10.71
CA ARG A 134 -13.50 -15.68 -9.72
C ARG A 134 -14.45 -14.49 -9.91
N TRP A 135 -14.10 -13.53 -10.77
CA TRP A 135 -14.90 -12.30 -10.96
C TRP A 135 -15.11 -11.88 -12.41
N LEU A 136 -14.27 -12.31 -13.35
CA LEU A 136 -14.42 -12.00 -14.78
C LEU A 136 -14.78 -13.26 -15.56
N THR A 137 -15.76 -13.13 -16.45
CA THR A 137 -16.06 -14.15 -17.46
C THR A 137 -14.90 -14.20 -18.47
N GLU A 138 -14.66 -15.35 -19.12
CA GLU A 138 -13.51 -15.54 -20.03
C GLU A 138 -13.48 -14.47 -21.16
N ASP A 139 -14.66 -13.98 -21.59
CA ASP A 139 -14.79 -12.89 -22.57
C ASP A 139 -14.32 -11.53 -22.04
N GLU A 140 -14.64 -11.19 -20.79
CA GLU A 140 -14.20 -9.93 -20.17
C GLU A 140 -12.69 -9.94 -19.91
N LYS A 141 -12.13 -11.14 -19.65
CA LYS A 141 -10.69 -11.36 -19.48
C LYS A 141 -9.94 -11.09 -20.78
N GLN A 142 -10.45 -11.55 -21.91
CA GLN A 142 -9.90 -11.27 -23.24
C GLN A 142 -9.92 -9.76 -23.55
N VAL A 143 -11.02 -9.07 -23.21
CA VAL A 143 -11.14 -7.61 -23.36
C VAL A 143 -10.16 -6.86 -22.46
N ALA A 144 -9.97 -7.28 -21.21
CA ALA A 144 -8.99 -6.69 -20.30
C ALA A 144 -7.54 -6.86 -20.80
N ILE A 145 -7.18 -8.05 -21.27
CA ILE A 145 -5.86 -8.34 -21.84
C ILE A 145 -5.61 -7.55 -23.14
N GLN A 146 -6.63 -7.45 -24.01
CA GLN A 146 -6.55 -6.63 -25.23
C GLN A 146 -6.39 -5.14 -24.92
N ARG A 147 -7.09 -4.61 -23.90
CA ARG A 147 -6.96 -3.21 -23.47
C ARG A 147 -5.57 -2.89 -22.92
N THR A 148 -4.97 -3.82 -22.16
CA THR A 148 -3.60 -3.67 -21.64
C THR A 148 -2.55 -3.77 -22.76
N ARG A 149 -2.77 -4.63 -23.77
CA ARG A 149 -1.92 -4.72 -24.98
C ARG A 149 -1.98 -3.45 -25.85
N ASN A 150 -3.18 -2.92 -26.10
CA ASN A 150 -3.35 -1.70 -26.90
C ASN A 150 -2.79 -0.43 -26.23
N SER A 151 -2.56 -0.46 -24.91
CA SER A 151 -1.97 0.67 -24.16
C SER A 151 -0.43 0.70 -24.20
N GLY A 152 0.21 -0.18 -24.99
CA GLY A 152 1.67 -0.20 -25.17
C GLY A 152 2.45 -0.66 -23.94
N ASN A 153 1.81 -1.30 -22.95
CA ASN A 153 2.45 -1.70 -21.69
C ASN A 153 3.09 -3.11 -21.76
N THR A 154 3.34 -3.60 -22.98
CA THR A 154 3.93 -4.92 -23.24
C THR A 154 5.29 -4.78 -23.89
N ASP A 155 6.24 -4.14 -23.20
CA ASP A 155 7.63 -4.53 -23.42
C ASP A 155 7.84 -5.85 -22.66
N ASN A 156 7.82 -6.93 -23.45
CA ASN A 156 8.26 -8.27 -23.06
C ASN A 156 9.78 -8.33 -22.82
N ASN A 157 10.39 -7.27 -22.29
CA ASN A 157 11.79 -7.33 -21.88
C ASN A 157 11.86 -7.99 -20.50
N PRO A 158 12.61 -9.12 -20.36
CA PRO A 158 12.91 -9.67 -19.06
C PRO A 158 13.61 -8.61 -18.20
N PHE A 159 13.24 -8.55 -16.92
CA PHE A 159 13.66 -7.50 -15.99
C PHE A 159 15.17 -7.50 -15.80
N ASP A 160 15.86 -6.57 -16.45
CA ASP A 160 17.31 -6.42 -16.31
C ASP A 160 17.63 -5.67 -15.01
N LYS A 161 18.28 -6.35 -14.06
CA LYS A 161 18.70 -5.76 -12.79
C LYS A 161 19.58 -4.51 -13.02
N LYS A 162 20.27 -4.44 -14.15
CA LYS A 162 21.09 -3.28 -14.55
C LYS A 162 20.23 -2.06 -14.86
N GLN A 163 19.06 -2.21 -15.48
CA GLN A 163 18.15 -1.10 -15.75
C GLN A 163 17.48 -0.58 -14.47
N PHE A 164 17.16 -1.46 -13.52
CA PHE A 164 16.63 -1.04 -12.21
C PHE A 164 17.67 -0.27 -11.38
N LEU A 165 18.91 -0.75 -11.34
CA LEU A 165 20.02 -0.02 -10.71
C LEU A 165 20.33 1.29 -11.45
N ALA A 166 20.30 1.29 -12.79
CA ALA A 166 20.48 2.50 -13.59
C ALA A 166 19.36 3.53 -13.35
N ALA A 167 18.11 3.10 -13.19
CA ALA A 167 16.98 3.98 -12.87
C ALA A 167 17.06 4.56 -11.44
N LEU A 168 17.64 3.83 -10.49
CA LEU A 168 17.91 4.36 -9.13
C LEU A 168 19.08 5.36 -9.11
N ILE A 169 20.04 5.19 -10.02
CA ILE A 169 21.19 6.09 -10.19
C ILE A 169 20.84 7.26 -11.13
N ASP A 170 19.72 7.19 -11.84
CA ASP A 170 19.30 8.24 -12.77
C ASP A 170 18.98 9.53 -12.01
N TYR A 171 19.82 10.54 -12.25
CA TYR A 171 19.71 11.88 -11.70
C TYR A 171 18.35 12.54 -12.00
N LYS A 172 17.67 12.16 -13.10
CA LYS A 172 16.33 12.68 -13.42
C LYS A 172 15.25 12.22 -12.43
N VAL A 173 15.38 11.02 -11.87
CA VAL A 173 14.47 10.51 -10.82
C VAL A 173 14.68 11.30 -9.53
N TRP A 174 15.93 11.64 -9.22
CA TRP A 174 16.27 12.50 -8.08
C TRP A 174 15.82 13.96 -8.26
N LEU A 175 15.91 14.50 -9.48
CA LEU A 175 15.44 15.86 -9.78
C LEU A 175 13.91 15.98 -9.80
N ALA A 176 13.19 14.99 -10.31
CA ALA A 176 11.73 14.97 -10.27
C ALA A 176 11.20 14.91 -8.81
N GLY A 177 11.96 14.29 -7.90
CA GLY A 177 11.68 14.34 -6.46
C GLY A 177 12.04 15.67 -5.77
N LYS A 178 12.81 16.54 -6.44
CA LYS A 178 13.27 17.85 -5.91
C LYS A 178 12.47 19.05 -6.42
N SER A 179 11.46 18.87 -7.29
CA SER A 179 10.53 19.93 -7.67
C SER A 179 9.31 19.92 -6.74
N LYS A 180 9.52 20.35 -5.50
CA LYS A 180 8.51 20.93 -4.62
C LYS A 180 9.18 22.01 -3.78
#